data_AF-A0A1G5QTV3-F1
#
_entry.id   AF-A0A1G5QTV3-F1
#
_cell.length_a   1.000
_cell.length_b   1.000
_cell.length_c   1.000
_cell.angle_alpha   90.00
_cell.angle_beta   90.00
_cell.angle_gamma   90.00
#
_symmetry.space_group_name_H-M   'P 1'
#
loop_
_entity.id
_entity.type
_entity.pdbx_description
1 polymer ?
#
loop_
_entity_poly.entity_id
_entity_poly.type
_entity_poly.pdbx_seq_one_letter_code
_entity_poly.pdbx_strand_id
1 'polypeptide(L)'
;MAKSAVPSSRKINGKALSGDVSLNAGDVGAYNKEEANQRFQPLGNYMPAGNYAVRGECYTRGESDSRYLKSGSGNRVRVWSGGPITNGTVRLSHNVLGKTLYCYDPNQNWYYTVIIPAPNIDIFALSGTGWIAIRLNSTGTTLTISKTGVFTSAIDIYE
;
A
#
# COMPACT_ATOMS: atom_id res chain seq x y z
N MET A 1 23.64 -33.06 -62.64
CA MET A 1 22.46 -32.51 -61.94
C MET A 1 22.31 -33.21 -60.59
N ALA A 2 21.98 -32.50 -59.52
CA ALA A 2 21.81 -33.09 -58.19
C ALA A 2 20.56 -33.99 -58.17
N LYS A 3 20.74 -35.26 -57.79
CA LYS A 3 19.72 -36.32 -57.90
C LYS A 3 18.54 -36.20 -56.91
N SER A 4 18.55 -35.17 -56.05
CA SER A 4 17.57 -34.94 -54.97
C SER A 4 17.24 -33.45 -54.79
N ALA A 5 17.31 -32.64 -55.86
CA ALA A 5 16.99 -31.21 -55.79
C ALA A 5 15.51 -31.00 -55.43
N VAL A 6 15.23 -29.99 -54.60
CA VAL A 6 13.86 -29.61 -54.24
C VAL A 6 13.11 -29.15 -55.51
N PRO A 7 11.93 -29.73 -55.84
CA PRO A 7 11.18 -29.33 -57.02
C PRO A 7 10.74 -27.86 -56.97
N SER A 8 10.88 -27.13 -58.08
CA SER A 8 10.50 -25.70 -58.21
C SER A 8 8.99 -25.44 -58.10
N SER A 9 8.16 -26.50 -58.15
CA SER A 9 6.73 -26.44 -57.89
C SER A 9 6.38 -26.29 -56.40
N ARG A 10 7.34 -26.56 -55.49
CA ARG A 10 7.13 -26.33 -54.06
C ARG A 10 7.09 -24.83 -53.76
N LYS A 11 6.30 -24.48 -52.75
CA LYS A 11 6.07 -23.10 -52.33
C LYS A 11 6.29 -22.95 -50.82
N ILE A 12 6.71 -21.76 -50.40
CA ILE A 12 6.71 -21.33 -48.99
C ILE A 12 5.66 -20.23 -48.86
N ASN A 13 4.61 -20.50 -48.09
CA ASN A 13 3.46 -19.61 -47.95
C ASN A 13 2.93 -19.07 -49.30
N GLY A 14 2.78 -19.93 -50.31
CA GLY A 14 2.31 -19.55 -51.65
C GLY A 14 3.38 -18.95 -52.58
N LYS A 15 4.58 -18.61 -52.10
CA LYS A 15 5.69 -18.03 -52.88
C LYS A 15 6.56 -19.12 -53.51
N ALA A 16 6.92 -18.97 -54.78
CA ALA A 16 7.70 -19.96 -55.54
C ALA A 16 9.18 -19.99 -55.15
N LEU A 17 9.83 -21.15 -55.26
CA LEU A 17 11.24 -21.36 -54.95
C LEU A 17 12.16 -21.09 -56.16
N SER A 18 12.05 -19.91 -56.76
CA SER A 18 12.87 -19.49 -57.91
C SER A 18 14.00 -18.52 -57.53
N GLY A 19 14.10 -18.15 -56.25
CA GLY A 19 15.08 -17.22 -55.69
C GLY A 19 14.87 -17.03 -54.19
N ASP A 20 15.37 -15.94 -53.63
CA ASP A 20 15.21 -15.62 -52.21
C ASP A 20 13.74 -15.36 -51.85
N VAL A 21 13.30 -15.90 -50.70
CA VAL A 21 11.94 -15.74 -50.20
C VAL A 21 11.95 -14.88 -48.95
N SER A 22 11.39 -13.68 -49.05
CA SER A 22 11.12 -12.82 -47.88
C SER A 22 9.75 -13.13 -47.30
N LEU A 23 9.67 -13.36 -45.99
CA LEU A 23 8.43 -13.54 -45.25
C LEU A 23 8.23 -12.36 -44.29
N ASN A 24 7.00 -11.89 -44.17
CA ASN A 24 6.60 -10.90 -43.17
C ASN A 24 5.80 -11.57 -42.04
N ALA A 25 5.43 -10.79 -41.03
CA ALA A 25 4.68 -11.31 -39.87
C ALA A 25 3.34 -11.97 -40.28
N GLY A 26 2.64 -11.39 -41.26
CA GLY A 26 1.40 -11.93 -41.80
C GLY A 26 1.58 -13.28 -42.50
N ASP A 27 2.74 -13.52 -43.14
CA ASP A 27 3.05 -14.79 -43.82
C ASP A 27 3.10 -16.00 -42.87
N VAL A 28 3.26 -15.76 -41.56
CA VAL A 28 3.41 -16.82 -40.54
C VAL A 28 2.41 -16.70 -39.39
N GLY A 29 1.40 -15.83 -39.52
CA GLY A 29 0.39 -15.59 -38.48
C GLY A 29 0.94 -14.92 -37.21
N ALA A 30 2.05 -14.19 -37.32
CA ALA A 30 2.63 -13.41 -36.24
C ALA A 30 2.13 -11.95 -36.27
N TYR A 31 2.22 -11.26 -35.14
CA TYR A 31 2.03 -9.81 -35.09
C TYR A 31 3.26 -9.09 -35.61
N ASN A 32 3.04 -8.03 -36.38
CA ASN A 32 4.11 -7.09 -36.69
C ASN A 32 4.43 -6.20 -35.47
N LYS A 33 5.48 -5.39 -35.60
CA LYS A 33 5.98 -4.56 -34.50
C LYS A 33 4.96 -3.54 -34.02
N GLU A 34 4.22 -2.93 -34.94
CA GLU A 34 3.19 -1.93 -34.65
C GLU A 34 2.01 -2.56 -33.91
N GLU A 35 1.53 -3.72 -34.36
CA GLU A 35 0.47 -4.49 -33.71
C GLU A 35 0.88 -4.94 -32.31
N ALA A 36 2.10 -5.45 -32.15
CA ALA A 36 2.61 -5.86 -30.86
C ALA A 36 2.69 -4.68 -29.89
N ASN A 37 3.18 -3.52 -30.34
CA ASN A 37 3.27 -2.31 -29.53
C ASN A 37 1.90 -1.73 -29.13
N GLN A 38 0.86 -1.93 -29.95
CA GLN A 38 -0.50 -1.51 -29.62
C GLN A 38 -1.21 -2.49 -28.68
N ARG A 39 -0.94 -3.79 -28.83
CA ARG A 39 -1.63 -4.85 -28.05
C ARG A 39 -0.98 -5.14 -26.71
N PHE A 40 0.34 -4.94 -26.60
CA PHE A 40 1.11 -5.34 -25.43
C PHE A 40 1.92 -4.17 -24.86
N GLN A 41 2.18 -4.22 -23.55
CA GLN A 41 3.00 -3.20 -22.90
C GLN A 41 4.49 -3.32 -23.31
N PRO A 42 5.22 -2.19 -23.40
CA PRO A 42 6.65 -2.20 -23.67
C PRO A 42 7.43 -2.99 -22.60
N LEU A 43 8.46 -3.73 -23.03
CA LEU A 43 9.40 -4.43 -22.16
C LEU A 43 9.97 -3.46 -21.11
N GLY A 44 9.90 -3.84 -19.84
CA GLY A 44 10.44 -3.03 -18.73
C GLY A 44 9.50 -1.93 -18.22
N ASN A 45 8.41 -1.65 -18.93
CA ASN A 45 7.33 -0.79 -18.46
C ASN A 45 6.09 -1.58 -18.08
N TYR A 46 6.28 -2.83 -17.64
CA TYR A 46 5.22 -3.67 -17.11
C TYR A 46 4.69 -3.01 -15.84
N MET A 47 3.59 -2.27 -15.96
CA MET A 47 2.66 -2.21 -14.84
C MET A 47 2.23 -3.66 -14.59
N PRO A 48 2.16 -4.15 -13.34
CA PRO A 48 1.54 -5.43 -13.05
C PRO A 48 0.23 -5.51 -13.83
N ALA A 49 -0.01 -6.59 -14.56
CA ALA A 49 -1.21 -6.69 -15.40
C ALA A 49 -2.45 -6.32 -14.58
N GLY A 50 -3.17 -5.29 -15.03
CA GLY A 50 -4.19 -4.62 -14.24
C GLY A 50 -3.58 -3.54 -13.36
N ASN A 51 -3.87 -2.27 -13.65
CA ASN A 51 -3.69 -1.21 -12.68
C ASN A 51 -4.67 -1.49 -11.51
N TYR A 52 -4.27 -2.34 -10.55
CA TYR A 52 -5.14 -2.85 -9.49
C TYR A 52 -5.75 -1.71 -8.66
N ALA A 53 -5.06 -0.57 -8.61
CA ALA A 53 -5.57 0.65 -8.02
C ALA A 53 -6.81 1.21 -8.75
N VAL A 54 -6.89 1.11 -10.08
CA VAL A 54 -8.04 1.58 -10.88
C VAL A 54 -9.21 0.62 -10.81
N ARG A 55 -8.97 -0.68 -10.57
CA ARG A 55 -10.05 -1.66 -10.33
C ARG A 55 -10.62 -1.59 -8.90
N GLY A 56 -10.04 -0.77 -8.01
CA GLY A 56 -10.49 -0.65 -6.61
C GLY A 56 -10.15 -1.87 -5.72
N GLU A 57 -9.40 -2.84 -6.24
CA GLU A 57 -9.01 -4.06 -5.52
C GLU A 57 -7.78 -3.84 -4.63
N CYS A 58 -7.10 -2.71 -4.79
CA CYS A 58 -5.91 -2.30 -4.03
C CYS A 58 -5.93 -0.78 -3.80
N TYR A 59 -5.28 -0.31 -2.74
CA TYR A 59 -5.05 1.11 -2.54
C TYR A 59 -4.06 1.67 -3.58
N THR A 60 -4.33 2.87 -4.10
CA THR A 60 -3.34 3.69 -4.79
C THR A 60 -2.16 4.00 -3.86
N ARG A 61 -1.01 4.35 -4.45
CA ARG A 61 0.13 4.84 -3.65
C ARG A 61 -0.27 6.01 -2.75
N GLY A 62 -1.09 6.95 -3.23
CA GLY A 62 -1.54 8.09 -2.44
C GLY A 62 -2.45 7.71 -1.26
N GLU A 63 -3.37 6.77 -1.45
CA GLU A 63 -4.22 6.23 -0.38
C GLU A 63 -3.41 5.46 0.67
N SER A 64 -2.43 4.68 0.21
CA SER A 64 -1.51 3.96 1.09
C SER A 64 -0.62 4.92 1.89
N ASP A 65 -0.02 5.90 1.21
CA ASP A 65 0.82 6.94 1.82
C ASP A 65 0.08 7.79 2.85
N SER A 66 -1.25 7.92 2.72
CA SER A 66 -2.11 8.64 3.67
C SER A 66 -2.52 7.76 4.87
N ARG A 67 -2.45 6.43 4.74
CA ARG A 67 -2.85 5.47 5.78
C ARG A 67 -1.69 4.89 6.57
N TYR A 68 -0.55 4.67 5.93
CA TYR A 68 0.59 3.98 6.52
C TYR A 68 1.81 4.89 6.59
N LEU A 69 2.59 4.74 7.66
CA LEU A 69 3.86 5.45 7.82
C LEU A 69 4.83 5.06 6.71
N LYS A 70 5.42 6.05 6.05
CA LYS A 70 6.47 5.82 5.05
C LYS A 70 7.72 5.25 5.73
N SER A 71 8.28 4.20 5.14
CA SER A 71 9.57 3.63 5.56
C SER A 71 10.66 4.71 5.49
N GLY A 72 11.22 5.06 6.63
CA GLY A 72 12.22 6.11 6.80
C GLY A 72 11.80 7.05 7.92
N SER A 73 12.18 6.70 9.16
CA SER A 73 12.03 7.47 10.41
C SER A 73 11.11 8.69 10.27
N GLY A 74 9.81 8.42 10.08
CA GLY A 74 8.82 9.47 9.89
C GLY A 74 8.90 10.43 11.08
N ASN A 75 8.92 11.73 10.81
CA ASN A 75 8.76 12.73 11.85
C ASN A 75 7.45 12.43 12.58
N ARG A 76 7.56 11.81 13.76
CA ARG A 76 6.44 11.54 14.66
C ARG A 76 5.70 12.85 14.87
N VAL A 77 4.45 12.92 14.42
CA VAL A 77 3.67 14.15 14.54
C VAL A 77 3.04 14.13 15.92
N ARG A 78 3.43 15.05 16.80
CA ARG A 78 2.82 15.17 18.12
C ARG A 78 1.37 15.67 17.95
N VAL A 79 0.40 14.83 18.29
CA VAL A 79 -1.03 15.16 18.18
C VAL A 79 -1.61 15.71 19.48
N TRP A 80 -0.92 15.48 20.61
CA TRP A 80 -1.27 16.04 21.90
C TRP A 80 -0.07 16.03 22.85
N SER A 81 -0.01 17.03 23.75
CA SER A 81 0.92 17.09 24.90
C SER A 81 0.20 17.59 26.14
N GLY A 82 0.43 16.98 27.30
CA GLY A 82 -0.12 17.46 28.56
C GLY A 82 0.29 16.62 29.78
N GLY A 83 -0.32 16.90 30.92
CA GLY A 83 -0.10 16.11 32.13
C GLY A 83 -0.81 14.75 32.09
N PRO A 84 -0.56 13.88 33.10
CA PRO A 84 -1.20 12.57 33.25
C PRO A 84 -2.71 12.56 32.97
N ILE A 85 -3.20 11.60 32.18
CA ILE A 85 -4.64 11.40 31.94
C ILE A 85 -5.09 10.18 32.73
N THR A 86 -5.72 10.34 33.89
CA THR A 86 -6.19 9.20 34.70
C THR A 86 -7.54 8.66 34.26
N ASN A 87 -8.52 9.55 34.17
CA ASN A 87 -9.87 9.28 33.68
C ASN A 87 -10.38 10.61 33.14
N GLY A 88 -10.48 10.71 31.82
CA GLY A 88 -10.69 12.01 31.22
C GLY A 88 -10.61 11.98 29.71
N THR A 89 -10.92 13.14 29.15
CA THR A 89 -11.00 13.36 27.72
C THR A 89 -10.08 14.50 27.31
N VAL A 90 -9.31 14.28 26.26
CA VAL A 90 -8.40 15.28 25.68
C VAL A 90 -8.72 15.49 24.21
N ARG A 91 -8.51 16.73 23.74
CA ARG A 91 -8.65 17.08 22.32
C ARG A 91 -7.31 16.90 21.64
N LEU A 92 -7.32 16.17 20.52
CA LEU A 92 -6.17 15.99 19.66
C LEU A 92 -6.15 17.09 18.60
N SER A 93 -4.97 17.39 18.05
CA SER A 93 -4.84 18.42 17.02
C SER A 93 -5.63 18.09 15.75
N HIS A 94 -5.73 16.79 15.39
CA HIS A 94 -6.40 16.31 14.18
C HIS A 94 -6.99 14.91 14.39
N ASN A 95 -7.67 14.38 13.36
CA ASN A 95 -8.24 13.03 13.37
C ASN A 95 -7.14 11.96 13.32
N VAL A 96 -7.18 11.02 14.27
CA VAL A 96 -6.22 9.91 14.36
C VAL A 96 -6.84 8.51 14.29
N LEU A 97 -8.11 8.38 13.92
CA LEU A 97 -8.76 7.07 13.75
C LEU A 97 -8.00 6.21 12.73
N GLY A 98 -7.82 4.93 13.08
CA GLY A 98 -7.11 3.96 12.24
C GLY A 98 -5.59 4.16 12.15
N LYS A 99 -5.04 5.20 12.78
CA LYS A 99 -3.58 5.43 12.83
C LYS A 99 -2.96 4.70 14.03
N THR A 100 -1.66 4.41 13.91
CA THR A 100 -0.86 3.92 15.03
C THR A 100 -0.50 5.10 15.93
N LEU A 101 -0.98 5.09 17.16
CA LEU A 101 -0.60 6.06 18.16
C LEU A 101 0.58 5.55 18.97
N TYR A 102 1.60 6.38 19.12
CA TYR A 102 2.70 6.18 20.07
C TYR A 102 2.43 7.04 21.31
N CYS A 103 2.16 6.40 22.44
CA CYS A 103 1.97 7.07 23.72
C CYS A 103 3.27 7.01 24.51
N TYR A 104 3.77 8.16 24.95
CA TYR A 104 5.03 8.26 25.70
C TYR A 104 4.80 8.27 27.22
N ASP A 105 5.41 7.33 27.93
CA ASP A 105 5.45 7.31 29.39
C ASP A 105 6.80 7.87 29.91
N PRO A 106 6.81 9.05 30.56
CA PRO A 106 7.99 9.73 31.08
C PRO A 106 8.60 9.02 32.31
N ASN A 107 7.82 8.25 33.07
CA ASN A 107 8.31 7.60 34.29
C ASN A 107 9.24 6.43 33.96
N GLN A 108 9.02 5.79 32.81
CA GLN A 108 9.75 4.61 32.36
C GLN A 108 10.55 4.86 31.08
N ASN A 109 10.44 6.06 30.50
CA ASN A 109 11.14 6.50 29.30
C ASN A 109 10.97 5.56 28.09
N TRP A 110 9.73 5.15 27.83
CA TRP A 110 9.39 4.24 26.74
C TRP A 110 8.07 4.62 26.07
N TYR A 111 7.86 4.06 24.88
CA TYR A 111 6.63 4.24 24.11
C TYR A 111 5.86 2.94 24.07
N TYR A 112 4.54 3.02 24.23
CA TYR A 112 3.63 1.94 23.86
C TYR A 112 2.78 2.37 22.66
N THR A 113 2.24 1.40 21.94
CA THR A 113 1.44 1.67 20.74
C THR A 113 0.01 1.19 20.89
N VAL A 114 -0.92 1.91 20.27
CA VAL A 114 -2.33 1.52 20.17
C VAL A 114 -2.90 1.95 18.82
N ILE A 115 -3.77 1.11 18.25
CA ILE A 115 -4.55 1.45 17.06
C ILE A 115 -6.02 1.37 17.45
N ILE A 116 -6.78 2.43 17.13
CA ILE A 116 -8.23 2.48 17.34
C ILE A 116 -8.89 2.50 15.96
N PRO A 117 -9.31 1.34 15.42
CA PRO A 117 -9.72 1.23 14.01
C PRO A 117 -11.10 1.82 13.73
N ALA A 118 -11.92 2.02 14.75
CA ALA A 118 -13.27 2.56 14.62
C ALA A 118 -13.58 3.51 15.80
N PRO A 119 -14.50 4.48 15.61
CA PRO A 119 -14.89 5.36 16.69
C PRO A 119 -15.76 4.65 17.74
N ASN A 120 -15.83 5.24 18.93
CA ASN A 120 -16.71 4.85 20.02
C ASN A 120 -16.53 3.42 20.57
N ILE A 121 -15.43 2.76 20.21
CA ILE A 121 -15.01 1.50 20.81
C ILE A 121 -13.86 1.74 21.79
N ASP A 122 -13.87 1.00 22.90
CA ASP A 122 -12.73 0.97 23.80
C ASP A 122 -11.72 -0.08 23.32
N ILE A 123 -10.48 0.33 23.15
CA ILE A 123 -9.34 -0.56 22.90
C ILE A 123 -8.53 -0.66 24.19
N PHE A 124 -8.27 -1.89 24.60
CA PHE A 124 -7.39 -2.18 25.73
C PHE A 124 -5.94 -2.03 25.29
N ALA A 125 -5.18 -1.19 25.99
CA ALA A 125 -3.75 -0.98 25.76
C ALA A 125 -2.97 -1.10 27.07
N LEU A 126 -1.77 -1.66 26.98
CA LEU A 126 -0.82 -1.65 28.09
C LEU A 126 -0.30 -0.22 28.27
N SER A 127 -0.19 0.22 29.52
CA SER A 127 0.34 1.54 29.89
C SER A 127 1.18 1.38 31.14
N GLY A 128 2.49 1.46 30.99
CA GLY A 128 3.42 1.30 32.11
C GLY A 128 3.28 -0.07 32.78
N THR A 129 2.95 -0.07 34.07
CA THR A 129 2.73 -1.28 34.90
C THR A 129 1.30 -1.81 34.90
N GLY A 130 0.40 -1.26 34.08
CA GLY A 130 -0.97 -1.74 34.00
C GLY A 130 -1.62 -1.46 32.66
N TRP A 131 -2.91 -1.11 32.68
CA TRP A 131 -3.71 -1.04 31.48
C TRP A 131 -4.68 0.14 31.48
N ILE A 132 -5.04 0.53 30.26
CA ILE A 132 -6.01 1.58 29.97
C ILE A 132 -6.97 1.10 28.88
N ALA A 133 -8.22 1.54 28.98
CA ALA A 133 -9.20 1.47 27.91
C ALA A 133 -9.26 2.85 27.24
N ILE A 134 -8.87 2.92 25.97
CA ILE A 134 -8.82 4.17 25.22
C ILE A 134 -9.86 4.11 24.10
N ARG A 135 -10.56 5.23 23.91
CA ARG A 135 -11.56 5.42 22.88
C ARG A 135 -11.34 6.73 22.15
N LEU A 136 -11.64 6.73 20.85
CA LEU A 136 -11.79 7.95 20.07
C LEU A 136 -13.27 8.23 19.82
N ASN A 137 -13.66 9.51 19.78
CA ASN A 137 -14.99 9.91 19.37
C ASN A 137 -15.22 9.68 17.86
N SER A 138 -16.43 9.98 17.37
CA SER A 138 -16.82 9.81 15.96
C SER A 138 -15.92 10.52 14.94
N THR A 139 -15.33 11.66 15.31
CA THR A 139 -14.44 12.44 14.43
C THR A 139 -12.96 12.06 14.58
N GLY A 140 -12.62 11.21 15.55
CA GLY A 140 -11.25 10.82 15.86
C GLY A 140 -10.34 11.93 16.39
N THR A 141 -10.91 13.07 16.76
CA THR A 141 -10.18 14.25 17.26
C THR A 141 -10.23 14.37 18.78
N THR A 142 -10.87 13.42 19.46
CA THR A 142 -11.04 13.44 20.91
C THR A 142 -10.79 12.06 21.45
N LEU A 143 -9.83 11.97 22.36
CA LEU A 143 -9.41 10.75 23.01
C LEU A 143 -9.92 10.74 24.44
N THR A 144 -10.51 9.62 24.83
CA THR A 144 -11.01 9.38 26.18
C THR A 144 -10.32 8.15 26.75
N ILE A 145 -9.75 8.28 27.95
CA ILE A 145 -9.40 7.12 28.78
C ILE A 145 -10.63 6.80 29.61
N SER A 146 -11.38 5.78 29.18
CA SER A 146 -12.69 5.44 29.72
C SER A 146 -12.59 4.60 30.99
N LYS A 147 -11.53 3.79 31.12
CA LYS A 147 -11.21 2.97 32.30
C LYS A 147 -9.71 2.79 32.42
N THR A 148 -9.23 2.59 33.63
CA THR A 148 -7.81 2.29 33.88
C THR A 148 -7.61 1.48 35.16
N GLY A 149 -6.55 0.67 35.17
CA GLY A 149 -6.01 0.06 36.39
C GLY A 149 -4.82 0.83 36.99
N VAL A 150 -4.40 1.95 36.40
CA VAL A 150 -3.18 2.70 36.77
C VAL A 150 -3.35 4.21 36.63
N PHE A 151 -2.47 4.98 37.27
CA PHE A 151 -2.30 6.40 36.93
C PHE A 151 -1.48 6.48 35.64
N THR A 152 -2.10 6.87 34.54
CA THR A 152 -1.41 6.93 33.25
C THR A 152 -0.51 8.15 33.24
N SER A 153 0.75 7.95 32.90
CA SER A 153 1.74 9.01 32.75
C SER A 153 1.90 9.43 31.30
N ALA A 154 1.01 9.00 30.39
CA ALA A 154 1.11 9.36 28.98
C ALA A 154 1.06 10.88 28.80
N ILE A 155 2.20 11.50 28.44
CA ILE A 155 2.33 12.95 28.29
C ILE A 155 2.16 13.38 26.84
N ASP A 156 2.69 12.59 25.91
CA ASP A 156 2.66 12.90 24.49
C ASP A 156 2.07 11.75 23.69
N ILE A 157 1.26 12.09 22.69
CA ILE A 157 0.74 11.15 21.72
C ILE A 157 1.27 11.56 20.35
N TYR A 158 1.84 10.61 19.63
CA TYR A 158 2.32 10.80 18.27
C TYR A 158 1.58 9.86 17.31
N GLU A 159 1.42 10.26 16.06
CA GLU A 159 1.06 9.37 14.94
C GLU A 159 2.27 9.07 14.04
#